data_AF-A0A957Z1R7-F1
#
_entry.id   AF-A0A957Z1R7-F1
#
_cell.length_a   1.000
_cell.length_b   1.000
_cell.length_c   1.000
_cell.angle_alpha   90.00
_cell.angle_beta   90.00
_cell.angle_gamma   90.00
#
_symmetry.space_group_name_H-M   'P 1'
#
loop_
_entity.id
_entity.type
_entity.pdbx_description
1 polymer ?
#
loop_
_entity_poly.entity_id
_entity_poly.type
_entity_poly.pdbx_seq_one_letter_code
_entity_poly.pdbx_strand_id
1 'polypeptide(L)' 'MSQKIKVGVLGATGAVGQRFVQLLQGHPWFELTALCASERSAGKPYAKACNWNLRGDMPAHLRDVVLE' A
#
# COMPACT_ATOMS: atom_id res chain seq x y z
N MET A 1 -11.34 12.24 -19.78
CA MET A 1 -10.28 11.90 -18.80
C MET A 1 -10.14 10.39 -18.78
N SER A 2 -8.93 9.85 -18.98
CA SER A 2 -8.71 8.40 -18.91
C SER A 2 -8.91 7.93 -17.47
N GLN A 3 -9.67 6.85 -17.25
CA GLN A 3 -9.75 6.25 -15.93
C GLN A 3 -8.38 5.70 -15.52
N LYS A 4 -8.01 5.85 -14.24
CA LYS A 4 -6.77 5.28 -13.72
C LYS A 4 -6.87 3.75 -13.70
N ILE A 5 -5.73 3.09 -13.91
CA ILE A 5 -5.59 1.65 -13.86
C ILE A 5 -5.50 1.26 -12.38
N LYS A 6 -6.46 0.43 -11.93
CA LYS A 6 -6.48 -0.11 -10.56
C LYS A 6 -5.38 -1.16 -10.41
N VAL A 7 -4.57 -1.01 -9.37
CA VAL A 7 -3.45 -1.92 -9.08
C VAL A 7 -3.44 -2.34 -7.63
N GLY A 8 -2.88 -3.52 -7.37
CA GLY A 8 -2.61 -4.02 -6.03
C GLY A 8 -1.11 -4.25 -5.81
N VAL A 9 -0.67 -4.19 -4.56
CA VAL A 9 0.71 -4.52 -4.17
C VAL A 9 0.71 -5.76 -3.29
N LEU A 10 1.31 -6.84 -3.79
CA LEU A 10 1.57 -8.05 -3.01
C LEU A 10 2.84 -7.88 -2.16
N GLY A 11 2.78 -8.29 -0.90
CA GLY A 11 3.90 -8.09 0.03
C GLY A 11 4.07 -6.62 0.44
N ALA A 12 2.97 -5.87 0.55
CA ALA A 12 2.95 -4.44 0.82
C ALA A 12 3.68 -4.03 2.12
N THR A 13 3.83 -4.94 3.09
CA THR A 13 4.54 -4.69 4.35
C THR A 13 6.06 -4.80 4.24
N GLY A 14 6.59 -5.47 3.21
CA GLY A 14 8.03 -5.61 2.99
C GLY A 14 8.66 -4.34 2.41
N ALA A 15 9.99 -4.21 2.48
CA ALA A 15 10.70 -3.00 2.04
C ALA A 15 10.42 -2.63 0.56
N VAL A 16 10.36 -3.64 -0.33
CA VAL A 16 10.03 -3.43 -1.75
C VAL A 16 8.56 -3.02 -1.92
N GLY A 17 7.63 -3.66 -1.19
CA GLY A 17 6.21 -3.32 -1.21
C GLY A 17 5.95 -1.89 -0.74
N GLN A 18 6.56 -1.49 0.37
CA GLN A 18 6.49 -0.11 0.87
C GLN A 18 6.99 0.89 -0.19
N ARG A 19 8.04 0.54 -0.95
CA ARG A 19 8.57 1.43 -1.99
C ARG A 19 7.60 1.57 -3.16
N PHE A 20 6.95 0.47 -3.57
CA PHE A 20 5.86 0.54 -4.55
C PHE A 20 4.71 1.41 -4.06
N VAL A 21 4.27 1.25 -2.82
CA VAL A 21 3.23 2.09 -2.21
C VAL A 21 3.59 3.57 -2.30
N GLN A 22 4.83 3.93 -1.96
CA GLN A 22 5.32 5.32 -2.03
C GLN A 22 5.35 5.85 -3.48
N LEU A 23 5.79 5.04 -4.45
CA LEU A 23 5.87 5.46 -5.86
C LEU A 23 4.51 5.55 -6.55
N LEU A 24 3.56 4.71 -6.14
CA LEU A 24 2.20 4.68 -6.69
C LEU A 24 1.30 5.75 -6.07
N GLN A 25 1.69 6.32 -4.93
CA GLN A 25 0.96 7.43 -4.30
C GLN A 25 0.83 8.61 -5.28
N GLY A 26 -0.40 8.95 -5.64
CA GLY A 26 -0.68 10.11 -6.51
C GLY A 26 -0.29 9.90 -7.97
N HIS A 27 0.00 8.68 -8.40
CA HIS A 27 0.44 8.40 -9.77
C HIS A 27 -0.63 8.82 -10.81
N PRO A 28 -0.25 9.42 -11.95
CA PRO A 28 -1.21 9.90 -12.95
C PRO A 28 -2.01 8.76 -13.60
N TRP A 29 -1.43 7.56 -13.70
CA TRP A 29 -2.02 6.43 -14.39
C TRP A 29 -2.52 5.32 -13.47
N PHE A 30 -2.02 5.25 -12.24
CA PHE A 30 -2.29 4.12 -11.34
C PHE A 30 -3.03 4.59 -10.11
N GLU A 31 -4.00 3.79 -9.70
CA GLU A 31 -4.72 3.94 -8.44
C GLU A 31 -4.51 2.67 -7.62
N LEU A 32 -3.91 2.83 -6.45
CA LEU A 32 -3.64 1.71 -5.56
C LEU A 32 -4.90 1.35 -4.78
N THR A 33 -5.51 0.22 -5.12
CA THR A 33 -6.81 -0.19 -4.57
C THR A 33 -6.73 -1.37 -3.61
N ALA A 34 -5.64 -2.15 -3.66
CA ALA A 34 -5.45 -3.32 -2.81
C ALA A 34 -4.02 -3.39 -2.26
N LEU A 35 -3.91 -3.77 -0.99
CA LEU A 35 -2.65 -4.04 -0.32
C LEU A 35 -2.73 -5.45 0.25
N CYS A 36 -1.87 -6.34 -0.22
CA CYS A 36 -1.85 -7.72 0.26
C CYS A 36 -0.57 -7.99 1.05
N ALA A 37 -0.68 -8.79 2.09
CA ALA A 37 0.45 -9.18 2.93
C ALA A 37 0.44 -10.68 3.27
N SER A 38 1.22 -11.09 4.26
CA SER A 38 1.16 -12.47 4.76
C SER A 38 -0.14 -12.71 5.54
N GLU A 39 -0.52 -13.98 5.71
CA GLU A 39 -1.71 -14.38 6.49
C GLU A 39 -1.71 -13.79 7.92
N ARG A 40 -0.53 -13.65 8.55
CA ARG A 40 -0.40 -13.03 9.88
C ARG A 40 -0.83 -11.57 9.89
N SER A 41 -0.68 -10.88 8.76
CA SER A 41 -0.95 -9.44 8.59
C SER A 41 -2.32 -9.17 7.95
N ALA A 42 -2.89 -10.15 7.25
CA ALA A 42 -4.23 -10.07 6.67
C ALA A 42 -5.28 -9.71 7.74
N GLY A 43 -6.29 -8.93 7.34
CA GLY A 43 -7.37 -8.46 8.20
C GLY A 43 -6.98 -7.31 9.16
N LYS A 44 -5.74 -6.85 9.15
CA LYS A 44 -5.28 -5.71 9.97
C LYS A 44 -5.18 -4.44 9.13
N PRO A 45 -5.42 -3.25 9.73
CA PRO A 45 -5.08 -1.98 9.10
C PRO A 45 -3.59 -1.94 8.73
N TYR A 46 -3.27 -1.37 7.57
CA TYR A 46 -1.89 -1.31 7.07
C TYR A 46 -0.94 -0.66 8.07
N ALA A 47 -1.37 0.42 8.75
CA ALA A 47 -0.58 1.10 9.78
C ALA A 47 -0.29 0.24 11.03
N LYS A 48 -1.08 -0.82 11.27
CA LYS A 48 -0.88 -1.73 12.40
C LYS A 48 -0.02 -2.93 12.04
N ALA A 49 -0.05 -3.37 10.78
CA ALA A 49 0.67 -4.54 10.31
C ALA A 49 2.02 -4.21 9.66
N CYS A 50 2.18 -3.00 9.14
CA CYS A 50 3.39 -2.55 8.46
C CYS A 50 4.29 -1.74 9.40
N ASN A 51 5.50 -2.23 9.62
CA ASN A 51 6.57 -1.40 10.18
C ASN A 51 7.20 -0.58 9.05
N TRP A 52 6.77 0.68 8.91
CA TRP A 52 7.20 1.55 7.82
C TRP A 52 8.65 2.01 8.00
N ASN A 53 9.53 1.55 7.11
CA ASN A 53 10.99 1.73 7.23
C ASN A 53 11.56 2.69 6.18
N LEU A 54 10.71 3.28 5.32
CA LEU A 54 11.15 4.22 4.29
C LEU A 54 11.22 5.65 4.82
N ARG A 55 12.03 6.50 4.17
CA ARG A 55 12.03 7.93 4.45
C ARG A 55 10.69 8.55 4.05
N GLY A 56 10.12 9.33 4.97
CA GLY A 56 8.80 9.94 4.84
C GLY A 56 7.71 9.09 5.47
N ASP A 57 6.53 9.69 5.63
CA ASP A 57 5.41 9.03 6.30
C ASP A 57 4.66 8.07 5.39
N MET A 58 4.09 7.02 5.98
CA MET A 58 3.09 6.19 5.30
C MET A 58 1.95 7.08 4.79
N PRO A 59 1.53 6.92 3.52
CA PRO A 59 0.48 7.73 2.93
C PRO A 59 -0.81 7.68 3.76
N ALA A 60 -1.34 8.84 4.16
CA ALA A 60 -2.43 8.90 5.14
C ALA A 60 -3.66 8.09 4.73
N HIS A 61 -4.07 8.18 3.46
CA HIS A 61 -5.22 7.47 2.89
C HIS A 61 -5.06 5.93 2.86
N LEU A 62 -3.85 5.40 3.07
CA LEU A 62 -3.59 3.95 3.08
C LEU A 62 -3.46 3.38 4.49
N ARG A 63 -3.40 4.21 5.53
CA ARG A 63 -3.14 3.76 6.91
C ARG A 63 -4.21 2.80 7.42
N ASP A 64 -5.47 3.08 7.08
CA ASP A 64 -6.63 2.33 7.53
C ASP A 64 -7.11 1.28 6.52
N VAL A 65 -6.41 1.13 5.38
CA VAL A 65 -6.70 0.07 4.42
C VAL A 65 -6.46 -1.27 5.10
N VAL A 66 -7.49 -2.12 5.09
CA VAL A 66 -7.40 -3.48 5.61
C VAL A 66 -6.60 -4.30 4.62
N LEU A 67 -5.56 -4.97 5.12
CA LEU A 67 -4.73 -5.85 4.30
C LEU A 67 -5.49 -7.11 3.93
N GLU A 68 -5.41 -7.47 2.65
CA GLU A 68 -5.82 -8.77 2.12
C GLU A 68 -4.74 -9.83 2.36
#